data_AF-A0AAW3D8C9-F1
#
_entry.id   AF-A0AAW3D8C9-F1
#
_cell.length_a   1.000
_cell.length_b   1.000
_cell.length_c   1.000
_cell.angle_alpha   90.00
_cell.angle_beta   90.00
_cell.angle_gamma   90.00
#
_symmetry.space_group_name_H-M   'P 1'
#
loop_
_entity.id
_entity.type
_entity.pdbx_description
1 polymer ?
#
loop_
_entity_poly.entity_id
_entity_poly.type
_entity_poly.pdbx_seq_one_letter_code
_entity_poly.pdbx_strand_id
1 'polypeptide(L)'
;MKNRISKNLYASTIIGQRDKFPNYSMFFGGYFEGDAQTWFGSQINRAGGTSDFPATGQNIYMTTVDLYFLANVGEYMTAVFDFLTDDNSDFGLRNGFVILGNLDTSPFFVTVGKNRRISVGTYGGGGPWSNGLSEDFLAPGSVTNISLNYKTSSINANVTTFGTQNNHLDFSAAIFYANKLTTDLSYGLNFGYIFNLAGADNTSISKFLDSIDKGNDSVGTIDIDGTLAYSILGGVLQFQSGWSTTTNKEDFNKNGTSVNTGAWYFGLAYGFRLYGRNTNFNFSYSQSYNAANIPMSLSIASPNFGLADSGIKKQIIVSSQRSYFDNNVLIGPEYSYQSLYNGEDMNTLTLDLSVYI
;
A
#
# COMPACT_ATOMS: atom_id res chain seq x y z
N MET A 1 -12.98 2.84 16.71
CA MET A 1 -12.22 1.88 15.89
C MET A 1 -10.91 1.61 16.61
N LYS A 2 -10.54 0.34 16.85
CA LYS A 2 -9.12 0.02 17.10
C LYS A 2 -8.37 0.41 15.82
N ASN A 3 -7.34 1.23 15.92
CA ASN A 3 -6.67 1.80 14.76
C ASN A 3 -5.94 0.68 14.00
N ARG A 4 -6.37 0.39 12.76
CA ARG A 4 -5.55 -0.35 11.79
C ARG A 4 -4.20 0.35 11.71
N ILE A 5 -3.11 -0.40 11.88
CA ILE A 5 -1.77 0.19 11.76
C ILE A 5 -1.57 0.55 10.29
N SER A 6 -1.29 1.81 10.00
CA SER A 6 -1.12 2.26 8.61
C SER A 6 0.10 1.59 7.99
N LYS A 7 -0.06 0.94 6.83
CA LYS A 7 1.08 0.38 6.06
C LYS A 7 2.08 1.48 5.65
N ASN A 8 1.57 2.67 5.31
CA ASN A 8 2.35 3.78 4.81
C ASN A 8 2.93 4.67 5.92
N LEU A 9 2.32 4.68 7.11
CA LEU A 9 2.79 5.46 8.27
C LEU A 9 3.05 4.55 9.47
N TYR A 10 3.66 3.38 9.22
CA TYR A 10 3.73 2.28 10.18
C TYR A 10 4.44 2.67 11.47
N ALA A 11 5.71 3.08 11.38
CA ALA A 11 6.50 3.50 12.54
C ALA A 11 5.88 4.69 13.28
N SER A 12 5.37 5.69 12.54
CA SER A 12 4.68 6.85 13.10
C SER A 12 3.39 6.49 13.84
N THR A 13 2.68 5.45 13.38
CA THR A 13 1.49 4.93 14.06
C THR A 13 1.86 4.21 15.35
N ILE A 14 2.96 3.45 15.33
CA ILE A 14 3.46 2.73 16.51
C ILE A 14 3.95 3.68 17.59
N ILE A 15 4.86 4.61 17.28
CA ILE A 15 5.38 5.57 18.27
C ILE A 15 4.26 6.45 18.84
N GLY A 16 3.24 6.80 18.04
CA GLY A 16 2.06 7.53 18.53
C GLY A 16 1.14 6.75 19.48
N GLN A 17 1.40 5.46 19.67
CA GLN A 17 0.68 4.59 20.59
C GLN A 17 1.57 4.06 21.73
N ARG A 18 2.85 4.44 21.75
CA ARG A 18 3.84 3.98 22.73
C ARG A 18 3.33 4.10 24.16
N ASP A 19 2.77 5.24 24.53
CA ASP A 19 2.38 5.54 25.92
C ASP A 19 1.09 4.85 26.37
N LYS A 20 0.39 4.16 25.44
CA LYS A 20 -0.70 3.26 25.80
C LYS A 20 -0.20 2.00 26.50
N PHE A 21 1.12 1.80 26.50
CA PHE A 21 1.78 0.59 26.91
C PHE A 21 2.93 0.89 27.88
N PRO A 22 3.10 0.15 28.98
CA PRO A 22 4.16 0.40 29.95
C PRO A 22 5.57 0.30 29.34
N ASN A 23 6.55 0.92 29.99
CA ASN A 23 7.96 0.63 29.72
C ASN A 23 8.26 -0.84 30.07
N TYR A 24 9.14 -1.48 29.31
CA TYR A 24 9.51 -2.90 29.52
C TYR A 24 8.32 -3.84 29.40
N SER A 25 7.58 -3.72 28.30
CA SER A 25 6.43 -4.56 27.99
C SER A 25 6.49 -5.10 26.57
N MET A 26 5.84 -6.24 26.35
CA MET A 26 5.73 -6.90 25.05
C MET A 26 4.27 -7.11 24.68
N PHE A 27 3.98 -6.97 23.40
CA PHE A 27 2.66 -7.13 22.80
C PHE A 27 2.74 -8.10 21.65
N PHE A 28 1.73 -8.93 21.59
CA PHE A 28 1.54 -9.93 20.55
C PHE A 28 0.19 -9.65 19.92
N GLY A 29 0.15 -9.64 18.60
CA GLY A 29 -1.07 -9.53 17.83
C GLY A 29 -1.01 -10.46 16.64
N GLY A 30 -2.17 -10.70 16.04
CA GLY A 30 -2.26 -11.49 14.82
C GLY A 30 -3.15 -10.83 13.78
N TYR A 31 -2.89 -11.14 12.53
CA TYR A 31 -3.82 -10.88 11.45
C TYR A 31 -3.88 -12.10 10.54
N PHE A 32 -5.09 -12.49 10.17
CA PHE A 32 -5.36 -13.55 9.23
C PHE A 32 -6.26 -12.97 8.12
N GLU A 33 -5.86 -13.18 6.88
CA GLU A 33 -6.62 -12.80 5.70
C GLU A 33 -6.80 -14.02 4.80
N GLY A 34 -8.05 -14.25 4.39
CA GLY A 34 -8.39 -15.28 3.44
C GLY A 34 -9.42 -14.75 2.45
N ASP A 35 -9.24 -15.10 1.19
CA ASP A 35 -10.00 -14.53 0.10
C ASP A 35 -10.59 -15.63 -0.77
N ALA A 36 -11.90 -15.53 -1.02
CA ALA A 36 -12.58 -16.34 -2.01
C ALA A 36 -12.85 -15.47 -3.25
N GLN A 37 -12.45 -15.94 -4.43
CA GLN A 37 -12.50 -15.16 -5.66
C GLN A 37 -13.09 -15.93 -6.82
N THR A 38 -13.73 -15.20 -7.72
CA THR A 38 -14.01 -15.63 -9.09
C THR A 38 -13.70 -14.49 -10.06
N TRP A 39 -13.27 -14.83 -11.26
CA TRP A 39 -12.92 -13.85 -12.27
C TRP A 39 -13.34 -14.27 -13.67
N PHE A 40 -13.52 -13.27 -14.53
CA PHE A 40 -13.87 -13.43 -15.93
C PHE A 40 -13.38 -12.24 -16.78
N GLY A 41 -12.98 -12.51 -18.02
CA GLY A 41 -12.46 -11.51 -18.93
C GLY A 41 -11.64 -12.12 -20.06
N SER A 42 -10.53 -11.47 -20.39
CA SER A 42 -9.56 -11.93 -21.38
C SER A 42 -8.56 -12.94 -20.77
N GLN A 43 -8.01 -13.82 -21.60
CA GLN A 43 -6.77 -14.51 -21.25
C GLN A 43 -5.64 -13.49 -21.35
N ILE A 44 -4.84 -13.33 -20.28
CA ILE A 44 -3.85 -12.25 -20.18
C ILE A 44 -2.45 -12.84 -20.07
N ASN A 45 -1.55 -12.39 -20.94
CA ASN A 45 -0.16 -12.81 -20.92
C ASN A 45 0.53 -12.34 -19.64
N ARG A 46 1.33 -13.23 -19.04
CA ARG A 46 2.13 -12.91 -17.86
C ARG A 46 3.54 -12.50 -18.22
N ALA A 47 4.10 -11.57 -17.45
CA ALA A 47 5.49 -11.19 -17.56
C ALA A 47 6.42 -12.39 -17.25
N GLY A 48 7.60 -12.41 -17.88
CA GLY A 48 8.65 -13.40 -17.59
C GLY A 48 8.40 -14.81 -18.15
N GLY A 49 7.53 -14.96 -19.16
CA GLY A 49 7.32 -16.24 -19.87
C GLY A 49 6.57 -17.30 -19.07
N THR A 50 5.83 -16.88 -18.03
CA THR A 50 4.97 -17.78 -17.26
C THR A 50 3.64 -18.01 -17.98
N SER A 51 2.95 -19.12 -17.66
CA SER A 51 1.66 -19.45 -18.27
C SER A 51 0.62 -18.37 -18.02
N ASP A 52 -0.09 -17.94 -19.07
CA ASP A 52 -1.10 -16.88 -19.04
C ASP A 52 -2.09 -17.00 -17.87
N PHE A 53 -2.61 -15.84 -17.46
CA PHE A 53 -3.78 -15.79 -16.61
C PHE A 53 -5.00 -16.30 -17.38
N PRO A 54 -5.74 -17.28 -16.82
CA PRO A 54 -6.91 -17.83 -17.50
C PRO A 54 -8.03 -16.79 -17.56
N ALA A 55 -8.74 -16.77 -18.70
CA ALA A 55 -9.86 -15.86 -18.95
C ALA A 55 -10.98 -15.96 -17.91
N THR A 56 -11.16 -17.12 -17.30
CA THR A 56 -12.15 -17.36 -16.24
C THR A 56 -11.57 -18.27 -15.18
N GLY A 57 -11.99 -18.10 -13.94
CA GLY A 57 -11.59 -19.01 -12.87
C GLY A 57 -12.18 -18.66 -11.51
N GLN A 58 -11.78 -19.44 -10.52
CA GLN A 58 -12.14 -19.26 -9.13
C GLN A 58 -11.01 -19.79 -8.24
N ASN A 59 -10.85 -19.20 -7.05
CA ASN A 59 -9.89 -19.68 -6.08
C ASN A 59 -10.35 -19.33 -4.65
N ILE A 60 -9.86 -20.08 -3.66
CA ILE A 60 -9.93 -19.71 -2.25
C ILE A 60 -8.54 -19.95 -1.69
N TYR A 61 -7.94 -18.92 -1.10
CA TYR A 61 -6.56 -19.00 -0.64
C TYR A 61 -6.35 -18.14 0.61
N MET A 62 -5.28 -18.47 1.33
CA MET A 62 -4.82 -17.70 2.48
C MET A 62 -3.91 -16.58 2.00
N THR A 63 -4.43 -15.35 1.96
CA THR A 63 -3.70 -14.16 1.49
C THR A 63 -2.51 -13.85 2.37
N THR A 64 -2.73 -13.78 3.68
CA THR A 64 -1.64 -13.51 4.60
C THR A 64 -2.00 -13.94 6.00
N VAL A 65 -1.00 -14.41 6.73
CA VAL A 65 -1.03 -14.56 8.17
C VAL A 65 0.15 -13.82 8.73
N ASP A 66 -0.15 -12.83 9.56
CA ASP A 66 0.84 -12.01 10.23
C ASP A 66 0.84 -12.24 11.73
N LEU A 67 2.03 -12.36 12.29
CA LEU A 67 2.27 -12.32 13.72
C LEU A 67 3.05 -11.07 14.06
N TYR A 68 2.43 -10.18 14.82
CA TYR A 68 3.01 -8.91 15.23
C TYR A 68 3.62 -9.03 16.63
N PHE A 69 4.87 -8.60 16.76
CA PHE A 69 5.60 -8.51 18.03
C PHE A 69 6.09 -7.09 18.21
N LEU A 70 5.66 -6.45 19.29
CA LEU A 70 6.06 -5.09 19.63
C LEU A 70 6.55 -5.06 21.06
N ALA A 71 7.71 -4.46 21.31
CA ALA A 71 8.29 -4.38 22.64
C ALA A 71 8.76 -2.97 22.97
N ASN A 72 8.23 -2.39 24.04
CA ASN A 72 8.79 -1.19 24.64
C ASN A 72 9.98 -1.60 25.49
N VAL A 73 11.20 -1.24 25.07
CA VAL A 73 12.44 -1.53 25.81
C VAL A 73 12.90 -0.24 26.49
N GLY A 74 12.24 0.06 27.61
CA GLY A 74 12.43 1.31 28.34
C GLY A 74 11.65 2.49 27.77
N GLU A 75 12.14 3.70 28.03
CA GLU A 75 11.41 4.94 27.73
C GLU A 75 11.57 5.40 26.27
N TYR A 76 12.73 5.14 25.65
CA TYR A 76 13.10 5.74 24.36
C TYR A 76 13.28 4.71 23.24
N MET A 77 12.99 3.44 23.47
CA MET A 77 13.17 2.39 22.47
C MET A 77 11.92 1.51 22.33
N THR A 78 11.45 1.34 21.11
CA THR A 78 10.42 0.37 20.73
C THR A 78 10.97 -0.56 19.66
N ALA A 79 10.97 -1.86 19.91
CA ALA A 79 11.35 -2.86 18.91
C ALA A 79 10.10 -3.45 18.25
N VAL A 80 10.16 -3.70 16.94
CA VAL A 80 9.04 -4.17 16.13
C VAL A 80 9.51 -5.32 15.25
N PHE A 81 8.84 -6.46 15.37
CA PHE A 81 9.06 -7.66 14.55
C PHE A 81 7.74 -8.21 14.08
N ASP A 82 7.57 -8.33 12.77
CA ASP A 82 6.38 -8.94 12.19
C ASP A 82 6.79 -10.08 11.27
N PHE A 83 6.27 -11.26 11.55
CA PHE A 83 6.43 -12.43 10.70
C PHE A 83 5.21 -12.57 9.81
N LEU A 84 5.44 -12.91 8.54
CA LEU A 84 4.39 -13.15 7.57
C LEU A 84 4.51 -14.57 7.02
N THR A 85 3.38 -15.15 6.64
CA THR A 85 3.29 -16.30 5.73
C THR A 85 2.02 -16.20 4.90
N ASP A 86 1.94 -16.97 3.83
CA ASP A 86 0.83 -16.99 2.88
C ASP A 86 0.62 -18.41 2.32
N ASP A 87 -0.31 -18.56 1.37
CA ASP A 87 -0.61 -19.84 0.73
C ASP A 87 0.57 -20.42 -0.08
N ASN A 88 1.54 -19.59 -0.47
CA ASN A 88 2.77 -20.03 -1.13
C ASN A 88 3.80 -20.59 -0.13
N SER A 89 3.48 -20.61 1.16
CA SER A 89 4.39 -20.97 2.25
C SER A 89 5.60 -20.04 2.35
N ASP A 90 5.46 -18.78 1.91
CA ASP A 90 6.53 -17.79 1.98
C ASP A 90 6.64 -17.24 3.41
N PHE A 91 7.41 -17.94 4.27
CA PHE A 91 7.70 -17.45 5.62
C PHE A 91 8.80 -16.38 5.59
N GLY A 92 8.51 -15.19 6.11
CA GLY A 92 9.46 -14.09 6.08
C GLY A 92 9.26 -13.03 7.16
N LEU A 93 10.28 -12.20 7.31
CA LEU A 93 10.22 -11.01 8.17
C LEU A 93 9.68 -9.82 7.35
N ARG A 94 8.49 -9.35 7.71
CA ARG A 94 7.84 -8.19 7.07
C ARG A 94 8.35 -6.88 7.64
N ASN A 95 8.41 -6.80 8.96
CA ASN A 95 9.00 -5.70 9.71
C ASN A 95 10.04 -6.25 10.68
N GLY A 96 11.16 -5.57 10.80
CA GLY A 96 12.25 -5.91 11.71
C GLY A 96 13.09 -4.67 11.95
N PHE A 97 12.61 -3.80 12.83
CA PHE A 97 13.23 -2.50 13.06
C PHE A 97 13.04 -2.03 14.50
N VAL A 98 13.84 -1.03 14.86
CA VAL A 98 13.72 -0.32 16.13
C VAL A 98 13.34 1.13 15.90
N ILE A 99 12.58 1.67 16.83
CA ILE A 99 12.23 3.09 16.93
C ILE A 99 12.95 3.66 18.14
N LEU A 100 13.74 4.71 17.93
CA LEU A 100 14.45 5.45 18.95
C LEU A 100 13.82 6.83 19.10
N GLY A 101 13.15 7.08 20.22
CA GLY A 101 12.48 8.36 20.51
C GLY A 101 11.33 8.21 21.49
N ASN A 102 10.84 9.35 21.97
CA ASN A 102 9.64 9.48 22.80
C ASN A 102 8.93 10.79 22.44
N LEU A 103 7.68 10.71 21.98
CA LEU A 103 6.91 11.88 21.52
C LEU A 103 6.51 12.83 22.65
N ASP A 104 6.46 12.34 23.89
CA ASP A 104 6.23 13.18 25.07
C ASP A 104 7.44 14.07 25.37
N THR A 105 8.63 13.68 24.91
CA THR A 105 9.89 14.41 25.11
C THR A 105 10.30 15.22 23.89
N SER A 106 10.13 14.66 22.69
CA SER A 106 10.56 15.27 21.43
C SER A 106 9.66 14.81 20.28
N PRO A 107 9.26 15.70 19.35
CA PRO A 107 8.53 15.30 18.15
C PRO A 107 9.41 14.51 17.17
N PHE A 108 10.73 14.43 17.40
CA PHE A 108 11.67 13.70 16.55
C PHE A 108 11.91 12.28 17.06
N PHE A 109 11.99 11.34 16.13
CA PHE A 109 12.40 9.97 16.40
C PHE A 109 13.12 9.38 15.19
N VAL A 110 13.91 8.33 15.43
CA VAL A 110 14.68 7.64 14.39
C VAL A 110 14.18 6.21 14.27
N THR A 111 14.12 5.68 13.05
CA THR A 111 13.90 4.25 12.82
C THR A 111 15.11 3.63 12.15
N VAL A 112 15.48 2.41 12.56
CA VAL A 112 16.58 1.64 11.97
C VAL A 112 16.13 0.20 11.77
N GLY A 113 16.20 -0.29 10.53
CA GLY A 113 15.90 -1.68 10.20
C GLY A 113 15.03 -1.83 8.96
N LYS A 114 14.39 -2.98 8.80
CA LYS A 114 13.51 -3.30 7.66
C LYS A 114 12.07 -2.91 7.99
N ASN A 115 11.51 -2.01 7.19
CA ASN A 115 10.10 -1.61 7.27
C ASN A 115 9.33 -2.24 6.10
N ARG A 116 8.06 -2.62 6.31
CA ARG A 116 7.17 -3.16 5.27
C ARG A 116 7.04 -2.23 4.07
N ARG A 117 7.09 -0.91 4.31
CA ARG A 117 7.06 0.12 3.28
C ARG A 117 7.73 1.40 3.78
N ILE A 118 8.48 2.08 2.92
CA ILE A 118 8.99 3.42 3.21
C ILE A 118 7.82 4.42 3.19
N SER A 119 7.73 5.26 4.22
CA SER A 119 6.68 6.27 4.38
C SER A 119 6.79 7.44 3.41
N VAL A 120 6.41 7.26 2.15
CA VAL A 120 6.46 8.35 1.14
C VAL A 120 5.10 8.86 0.70
N GLY A 121 4.12 7.96 0.60
CA GLY A 121 2.86 8.22 -0.06
C GLY A 121 1.71 7.47 0.58
N THR A 122 0.47 7.86 0.32
CA THR A 122 -0.69 7.06 0.74
C THR A 122 -1.08 6.05 -0.33
N TYR A 123 -0.86 6.37 -1.61
CA TYR A 123 -1.14 5.51 -2.76
C TYR A 123 -2.56 4.91 -2.68
N GLY A 124 -3.56 5.77 -2.50
CA GLY A 124 -4.94 5.36 -2.31
C GLY A 124 -5.59 4.75 -3.56
N GLY A 125 -6.92 4.65 -3.52
CA GLY A 125 -7.71 4.14 -4.65
C GLY A 125 -7.80 2.62 -4.75
N GLY A 126 -7.27 1.87 -3.78
CA GLY A 126 -7.50 0.42 -3.65
C GLY A 126 -8.80 0.07 -2.90
N GLY A 127 -9.04 -1.23 -2.74
CA GLY A 127 -10.08 -1.82 -1.90
C GLY A 127 -9.49 -2.71 -0.80
N PRO A 128 -10.34 -3.51 -0.11
CA PRO A 128 -9.88 -4.51 0.85
C PRO A 128 -8.81 -5.46 0.29
N TRP A 129 -9.01 -5.96 -0.93
CA TRP A 129 -8.12 -6.92 -1.59
C TRP A 129 -7.25 -6.24 -2.67
N SER A 130 -7.88 -5.54 -3.62
CA SER A 130 -7.16 -4.96 -4.74
C SER A 130 -6.39 -3.71 -4.33
N ASN A 131 -5.11 -3.64 -4.68
CA ASN A 131 -4.37 -2.39 -4.65
C ASN A 131 -4.90 -1.39 -5.69
N GLY A 132 -4.63 -0.10 -5.45
CA GLY A 132 -4.84 0.94 -6.46
C GLY A 132 -3.67 1.00 -7.45
N LEU A 133 -3.91 1.51 -8.66
CA LEU A 133 -2.86 1.59 -9.71
C LEU A 133 -1.58 2.31 -9.28
N SER A 134 -1.68 3.43 -8.57
CA SER A 134 -0.48 4.12 -8.07
C SER A 134 0.29 3.28 -7.06
N GLU A 135 -0.40 2.45 -6.28
CA GLU A 135 0.25 1.52 -5.38
C GLU A 135 0.95 0.38 -6.13
N ASP A 136 0.32 -0.17 -7.18
CA ASP A 136 0.80 -1.37 -7.88
C ASP A 136 2.16 -1.20 -8.57
N PHE A 137 2.49 0.00 -9.04
CA PHE A 137 3.78 0.21 -9.73
C PHE A 137 4.57 1.45 -9.30
N LEU A 138 4.01 2.35 -8.48
CA LEU A 138 4.72 3.57 -8.05
C LEU A 138 5.00 3.63 -6.55
N ALA A 139 4.48 2.68 -5.75
CA ALA A 139 4.80 2.58 -4.33
C ALA A 139 6.11 1.81 -4.09
N PRO A 140 6.89 2.18 -3.06
CA PRO A 140 8.03 1.38 -2.65
C PRO A 140 7.58 0.08 -1.96
N GLY A 141 8.48 -0.91 -2.00
CA GLY A 141 8.39 -2.15 -1.25
C GLY A 141 9.10 -2.06 0.11
N SER A 142 9.66 -3.19 0.53
CA SER A 142 10.25 -3.37 1.86
C SER A 142 11.77 -3.42 1.80
N VAL A 143 12.42 -2.35 2.27
CA VAL A 143 13.89 -2.26 2.32
C VAL A 143 14.41 -1.99 3.72
N THR A 144 15.62 -2.45 4.00
CA THR A 144 16.38 -2.02 5.18
C THR A 144 16.79 -0.56 5.02
N ASN A 145 16.43 0.26 5.99
CA ASN A 145 16.57 1.70 5.92
C ASN A 145 16.88 2.33 7.29
N ILE A 146 17.30 3.58 7.25
CA ILE A 146 17.38 4.48 8.39
C ILE A 146 16.53 5.71 8.07
N SER A 147 15.68 6.11 9.01
CA SER A 147 14.79 7.25 8.80
C SER A 147 14.82 8.21 9.98
N LEU A 148 15.02 9.49 9.70
CA LEU A 148 14.75 10.56 10.64
C LEU A 148 13.31 11.01 10.44
N ASN A 149 12.52 10.94 11.51
CA ASN A 149 11.10 11.23 11.49
C ASN A 149 10.78 12.41 12.41
N TYR A 150 9.73 13.14 12.05
CA TYR A 150 9.13 14.22 12.82
C TYR A 150 7.62 14.02 12.87
N LYS A 151 7.03 14.02 14.06
CA LYS A 151 5.59 13.82 14.24
C LYS A 151 5.01 14.76 15.28
N THR A 152 3.89 15.36 14.92
CA THR A 152 3.00 16.10 15.82
C THR A 152 1.57 15.56 15.67
N SER A 153 0.60 16.26 16.25
CA SER A 153 -0.83 15.96 16.07
C SER A 153 -1.33 16.17 14.64
N SER A 154 -0.64 17.00 13.84
CA SER A 154 -1.07 17.38 12.48
C SER A 154 -0.04 17.11 11.40
N ILE A 155 1.24 16.95 11.76
CA ILE A 155 2.33 16.73 10.81
C ILE A 155 2.96 15.38 11.07
N ASN A 156 3.28 14.68 9.99
CA ASN A 156 4.23 13.57 10.00
C ASN A 156 5.16 13.75 8.81
N ALA A 157 6.46 13.87 9.04
CA ALA A 157 7.46 14.04 7.99
C ALA A 157 8.64 13.11 8.24
N ASN A 158 9.31 12.70 7.17
CA ASN A 158 10.50 11.88 7.28
C ASN A 158 11.49 12.13 6.13
N VAL A 159 12.75 11.82 6.42
CA VAL A 159 13.80 11.63 5.44
C VAL A 159 14.39 10.25 5.70
N THR A 160 14.36 9.39 4.68
CA THR A 160 14.76 7.99 4.79
C THR A 160 15.87 7.69 3.81
N THR A 161 16.95 7.09 4.28
CA THR A 161 18.03 6.55 3.45
C THR A 161 17.98 5.03 3.46
N PHE A 162 18.31 4.43 2.32
CA PHE A 162 18.31 2.97 2.12
C PHE A 162 19.41 2.59 1.14
N GLY A 163 19.92 1.36 1.28
CA GLY A 163 20.99 0.84 0.43
C GLY A 163 20.43 -0.07 -0.67
N THR A 164 20.99 0.02 -1.86
CA THR A 164 20.74 -0.90 -2.98
C THR A 164 21.91 -1.86 -3.21
N GLN A 165 21.71 -2.85 -4.08
CA GLN A 165 22.67 -3.94 -4.34
C GLN A 165 24.06 -3.48 -4.87
N ASN A 166 24.31 -2.18 -5.08
CA ASN A 166 25.53 -1.65 -5.69
C ASN A 166 26.28 -0.61 -4.83
N ASN A 167 26.14 -0.63 -3.48
CA ASN A 167 26.74 0.36 -2.57
C ASN A 167 26.37 1.82 -2.86
N HIS A 168 25.28 2.05 -3.59
CA HIS A 168 24.74 3.38 -3.84
C HIS A 168 23.81 3.76 -2.69
N LEU A 169 23.99 4.98 -2.16
CA LEU A 169 23.11 5.53 -1.14
C LEU A 169 21.88 6.13 -1.84
N ASP A 170 20.72 5.53 -1.60
CA ASP A 170 19.45 6.03 -2.09
C ASP A 170 18.65 6.70 -0.95
N PHE A 171 17.71 7.56 -1.31
CA PHE A 171 16.94 8.30 -0.34
C PHE A 171 15.50 8.58 -0.79
N SER A 172 14.69 8.95 0.20
CA SER A 172 13.34 9.46 0.02
C SER A 172 13.03 10.52 1.08
N ALA A 173 12.04 11.34 0.80
CA ALA A 173 11.52 12.32 1.74
C ALA A 173 10.02 12.46 1.56
N ALA A 174 9.30 12.68 2.65
CA ALA A 174 7.88 12.93 2.58
C ALA A 174 7.36 13.76 3.74
N ILE A 175 6.21 14.39 3.49
CA ILE A 175 5.42 15.11 4.47
C ILE A 175 3.96 14.69 4.32
N PHE A 176 3.31 14.51 5.45
CA PHE A 176 1.89 14.23 5.61
C PHE A 176 1.35 15.28 6.56
N TYR A 177 0.29 15.95 6.15
CA TYR A 177 -0.39 16.97 6.92
C TYR A 177 -1.86 16.60 7.05
N ALA A 178 -2.42 16.66 8.26
CA ALA A 178 -3.84 16.46 8.46
C ALA A 178 -4.37 17.45 9.51
N ASN A 179 -5.51 18.07 9.23
CA ASN A 179 -6.13 19.00 10.15
C ASN A 179 -7.66 19.06 9.96
N LYS A 180 -8.33 19.72 10.90
CA LYS A 180 -9.76 20.02 10.84
C LYS A 180 -9.96 21.45 10.34
N LEU A 181 -10.81 21.64 9.34
CA LEU A 181 -11.30 22.95 8.92
C LEU A 181 -12.47 23.41 9.79
N THR A 182 -13.35 22.46 10.14
CA THR A 182 -14.48 22.68 11.06
C THR A 182 -14.65 21.47 11.99
N THR A 183 -15.69 21.46 12.81
CA THR A 183 -16.08 20.28 13.62
C THR A 183 -16.37 19.06 12.76
N ASP A 184 -16.91 19.27 11.57
CA ASP A 184 -17.44 18.23 10.68
C ASP A 184 -16.59 18.02 9.43
N LEU A 185 -15.63 18.90 9.15
CA LEU A 185 -14.78 18.85 7.97
C LEU A 185 -13.31 18.74 8.35
N SER A 186 -12.64 17.71 7.86
CA SER A 186 -11.19 17.51 7.99
C SER A 186 -10.56 17.23 6.64
N TYR A 187 -9.29 17.57 6.50
CA TYR A 187 -8.51 17.36 5.30
C TYR A 187 -7.15 16.76 5.62
N GLY A 188 -6.61 16.02 4.67
CA GLY A 188 -5.28 15.46 4.68
C GLY A 188 -4.60 15.72 3.35
N LEU A 189 -3.30 15.99 3.39
CA LEU A 189 -2.44 16.17 2.23
C LEU A 189 -1.14 15.40 2.46
N ASN A 190 -0.59 14.84 1.39
CA ASN A 190 0.74 14.26 1.41
C ASN A 190 1.51 14.66 0.15
N PHE A 191 2.82 14.80 0.33
CA PHE A 191 3.79 14.91 -0.74
C PHE A 191 4.97 14.00 -0.41
N GLY A 192 5.36 13.16 -1.38
CA GLY A 192 6.47 12.23 -1.27
C GLY A 192 7.38 12.25 -2.47
N TYR A 193 8.65 11.97 -2.24
CA TYR A 193 9.65 11.77 -3.29
C TYR A 193 10.54 10.58 -2.95
N ILE A 194 10.82 9.74 -3.95
CA ILE A 194 11.85 8.70 -3.89
C ILE A 194 12.84 8.95 -5.02
N PHE A 195 14.13 8.92 -4.70
CA PHE A 195 15.19 9.09 -5.69
C PHE A 195 15.35 7.87 -6.62
N ASN A 196 15.31 6.66 -6.06
CA ASN A 196 15.45 5.40 -6.79
C ASN A 196 14.36 4.41 -6.36
N LEU A 197 13.27 4.35 -7.11
CA LEU A 197 12.11 3.49 -6.84
C LEU A 197 12.44 2.01 -7.06
N ALA A 198 13.18 1.67 -8.12
CA ALA A 198 13.67 0.31 -8.36
C ALA A 198 14.53 -0.19 -7.18
N GLY A 199 15.35 0.72 -6.64
CA GLY A 199 16.15 0.50 -5.43
C GLY A 199 15.35 0.40 -4.13
N ALA A 200 14.10 0.85 -4.13
CA ALA A 200 13.19 0.82 -2.98
C ALA A 200 12.28 -0.42 -3.00
N ASP A 201 12.74 -1.54 -3.57
CA ASP A 201 12.01 -2.82 -3.66
C ASP A 201 10.70 -2.73 -4.46
N ASN A 202 10.64 -1.85 -5.47
CA ASN A 202 9.53 -1.82 -6.41
C ASN A 202 9.74 -2.83 -7.54
N THR A 203 8.98 -3.93 -7.52
CA THR A 203 9.17 -5.02 -8.49
C THR A 203 8.77 -4.67 -9.92
N SER A 204 7.75 -3.82 -10.11
CA SER A 204 7.22 -3.43 -11.42
C SER A 204 8.23 -2.61 -12.23
N ILE A 205 8.83 -1.58 -11.62
CA ILE A 205 9.84 -0.73 -12.25
C ILE A 205 11.16 -1.48 -12.40
N SER A 206 11.59 -2.27 -11.41
CA SER A 206 12.81 -3.08 -11.54
C SER A 206 12.71 -4.07 -12.70
N LYS A 207 11.59 -4.81 -12.82
CA LYS A 207 11.36 -5.73 -13.96
C LYS A 207 11.29 -5.01 -15.30
N PHE A 208 10.67 -3.83 -15.35
CA PHE A 208 10.68 -3.01 -16.55
C PHE A 208 12.11 -2.64 -16.97
N LEU A 209 12.93 -2.14 -16.03
CA LEU A 209 14.31 -1.76 -16.30
C LEU A 209 15.16 -2.96 -16.76
N ASP A 210 14.99 -4.12 -16.13
CA ASP A 210 15.64 -5.36 -16.55
C ASP A 210 15.24 -5.74 -17.99
N SER A 211 13.97 -5.57 -18.36
CA SER A 211 13.46 -5.91 -19.70
C SER A 211 14.04 -5.05 -20.84
N ILE A 212 14.67 -3.92 -20.51
CA ILE A 212 15.30 -2.99 -21.46
C ILE A 212 16.81 -2.86 -21.23
N ASP A 213 17.44 -3.84 -20.56
CA ASP A 213 18.87 -3.89 -20.27
C ASP A 213 19.39 -2.69 -19.43
N LYS A 214 18.53 -2.12 -18.58
CA LYS A 214 18.80 -0.97 -17.71
C LYS A 214 18.57 -1.26 -16.22
N GLY A 215 18.69 -2.52 -15.78
CA GLY A 215 18.43 -2.94 -14.40
C GLY A 215 19.23 -2.19 -13.31
N ASN A 216 20.31 -1.50 -13.67
CA ASN A 216 21.11 -0.67 -12.75
C ASN A 216 20.73 0.82 -12.74
N ASP A 217 19.82 1.25 -13.61
CA ASP A 217 19.42 2.65 -13.71
C ASP A 217 18.46 3.03 -12.56
N SER A 218 18.52 4.30 -12.15
CA SER A 218 17.61 4.84 -11.13
C SER A 218 16.42 5.55 -11.76
N VAL A 219 15.22 5.20 -11.31
CA VAL A 219 13.97 5.88 -11.67
C VAL A 219 13.37 6.46 -10.39
N GLY A 220 13.34 7.79 -10.28
CA GLY A 220 12.67 8.45 -9.16
C GLY A 220 11.17 8.54 -9.35
N THR A 221 10.44 8.78 -8.27
CA THR A 221 8.99 8.98 -8.27
C THR A 221 8.58 10.12 -7.34
N ILE A 222 7.52 10.83 -7.72
CA ILE A 222 6.81 11.79 -6.88
C ILE A 222 5.42 11.22 -6.61
N ASP A 223 4.91 11.42 -5.40
CA ASP A 223 3.56 11.08 -5.01
C ASP A 223 2.88 12.28 -4.33
N ILE A 224 1.64 12.55 -4.71
CA ILE A 224 0.82 13.63 -4.14
C ILE A 224 -0.57 13.08 -3.91
N ASP A 225 -1.00 13.11 -2.64
CA ASP A 225 -2.31 12.62 -2.24
C ASP A 225 -3.08 13.70 -1.46
N GLY A 226 -4.40 13.67 -1.60
CA GLY A 226 -5.34 14.51 -0.87
C GLY A 226 -6.53 13.70 -0.37
N THR A 227 -7.00 14.05 0.83
CA THR A 227 -8.22 13.49 1.41
C THR A 227 -9.05 14.60 2.01
N LEU A 228 -10.36 14.56 1.81
CA LEU A 228 -11.35 15.39 2.48
C LEU A 228 -12.37 14.47 3.16
N ALA A 229 -12.60 14.65 4.45
CA ALA A 229 -13.57 13.87 5.21
C ALA A 229 -14.62 14.80 5.82
N TYR A 230 -15.90 14.50 5.57
CA TYR A 230 -17.05 15.28 5.99
C TYR A 230 -18.05 14.40 6.76
N SER A 231 -18.37 14.80 7.99
CA SER A 231 -19.38 14.16 8.83
C SER A 231 -20.77 14.53 8.32
N ILE A 232 -21.53 13.53 7.85
CA ILE A 232 -22.86 13.74 7.26
C ILE A 232 -23.76 12.51 7.46
N LEU A 233 -25.05 12.73 7.69
CA LEU A 233 -26.07 11.68 7.84
C LEU A 233 -25.70 10.59 8.87
N GLY A 234 -25.04 10.96 9.97
CA GLY A 234 -24.61 10.01 11.01
C GLY A 234 -23.43 9.11 10.61
N GLY A 235 -22.76 9.42 9.50
CA GLY A 235 -21.54 8.78 9.03
C GLY A 235 -20.47 9.79 8.63
N VAL A 236 -19.41 9.30 7.98
CA VAL A 236 -18.31 10.11 7.44
C VAL A 236 -18.15 9.77 5.96
N LEU A 237 -18.36 10.77 5.11
CA LEU A 237 -18.03 10.72 3.69
C LEU A 237 -16.59 11.18 3.49
N GLN A 238 -15.79 10.38 2.80
CA GLN A 238 -14.41 10.70 2.45
C GLN A 238 -14.25 10.76 0.94
N PHE A 239 -13.67 11.85 0.46
CA PHE A 239 -13.18 12.02 -0.89
C PHE A 239 -11.66 11.88 -0.85
N GLN A 240 -11.09 11.06 -1.72
CA GLN A 240 -9.66 10.86 -1.84
C GLN A 240 -9.25 11.06 -3.29
N SER A 241 -8.09 11.65 -3.52
CA SER A 241 -7.51 11.74 -4.85
C SER A 241 -6.01 11.77 -4.74
N GLY A 242 -5.33 11.17 -5.71
CA GLY A 242 -3.88 11.22 -5.74
C GLY A 242 -3.33 11.07 -7.13
N TRP A 243 -2.06 11.42 -7.25
CA TRP A 243 -1.30 11.36 -8.48
C TRP A 243 0.16 11.03 -8.15
N SER A 244 0.69 10.03 -8.84
CA SER A 244 2.09 9.67 -8.77
C SER A 244 2.69 9.56 -10.17
N THR A 245 3.95 9.95 -10.32
CA THR A 245 4.66 9.95 -11.59
C THR A 245 6.14 9.69 -11.40
N THR A 246 6.76 9.05 -12.40
CA THR A 246 8.21 8.98 -12.45
C THR A 246 8.84 10.34 -12.75
N THR A 247 10.03 10.58 -12.22
CA THR A 247 10.85 11.76 -12.55
C THR A 247 11.73 11.54 -13.77
N ASN A 248 12.06 10.29 -14.06
CA ASN A 248 12.90 9.89 -15.19
C ASN A 248 12.04 9.46 -16.38
N LYS A 249 12.53 9.73 -17.59
CA LYS A 249 11.89 9.34 -18.85
C LYS A 249 12.51 8.06 -19.38
N GLU A 250 11.70 7.07 -19.69
CA GLU A 250 12.09 5.81 -20.31
C GLU A 250 11.04 5.36 -21.32
N ASP A 251 11.33 4.34 -22.14
CA ASP A 251 10.37 3.78 -23.10
C ASP A 251 9.31 2.89 -22.41
N PHE A 252 8.55 3.49 -21.49
CA PHE A 252 7.49 2.80 -20.74
C PHE A 252 6.31 2.35 -21.62
N ASN A 253 6.28 2.73 -22.90
CA ASN A 253 5.26 2.31 -23.87
C ASN A 253 5.76 1.25 -24.87
N LYS A 254 7.04 0.90 -24.86
CA LYS A 254 7.67 0.00 -25.86
C LYS A 254 7.43 0.46 -27.30
N ASN A 255 7.55 1.77 -27.53
CA ASN A 255 7.34 2.39 -28.84
C ASN A 255 8.53 3.23 -29.33
N GLY A 256 9.67 3.13 -28.64
CA GLY A 256 10.90 3.86 -28.93
C GLY A 256 10.94 5.29 -28.40
N THR A 257 9.92 5.75 -27.66
CA THR A 257 9.84 7.13 -27.14
C THR A 257 9.99 7.17 -25.63
N SER A 258 11.01 7.88 -25.14
CA SER A 258 11.20 8.10 -23.70
C SER A 258 10.20 9.11 -23.14
N VAL A 259 9.36 8.66 -22.20
CA VAL A 259 8.29 9.43 -21.57
C VAL A 259 8.30 9.23 -20.05
N ASN A 260 7.65 10.12 -19.29
CA ASN A 260 7.33 9.83 -17.90
C ASN A 260 6.09 8.93 -17.84
N THR A 261 6.06 8.02 -16.88
CA THR A 261 4.91 7.18 -16.59
C THR A 261 4.28 7.60 -15.26
N GLY A 262 2.99 7.33 -15.08
CA GLY A 262 2.34 7.65 -13.82
C GLY A 262 0.90 7.17 -13.77
N ALA A 263 0.27 7.41 -12.63
CA ALA A 263 -1.14 7.09 -12.41
C ALA A 263 -1.81 8.13 -11.52
N TRP A 264 -3.11 8.28 -11.68
CA TRP A 264 -3.94 9.06 -10.81
C TRP A 264 -5.17 8.27 -10.40
N TYR A 265 -5.75 8.63 -9.27
CA TYR A 265 -6.98 8.03 -8.79
C TYR A 265 -7.89 9.05 -8.14
N PHE A 266 -9.17 8.70 -8.11
CA PHE A 266 -10.19 9.31 -7.30
C PHE A 266 -10.94 8.21 -6.54
N GLY A 267 -11.20 8.44 -5.26
CA GLY A 267 -11.89 7.53 -4.37
C GLY A 267 -12.99 8.22 -3.57
N LEU A 268 -14.07 7.50 -3.32
CA LEU A 268 -15.12 7.83 -2.38
C LEU A 268 -15.25 6.72 -1.36
N ALA A 269 -15.35 7.08 -0.09
CA ALA A 269 -15.72 6.13 0.96
C ALA A 269 -16.80 6.72 1.85
N TYR A 270 -17.83 5.95 2.17
CA TYR A 270 -18.84 6.35 3.15
C TYR A 270 -18.89 5.31 4.27
N GLY A 271 -18.49 5.73 5.46
CA GLY A 271 -18.53 4.92 6.67
C GLY A 271 -19.68 5.35 7.58
N PHE A 272 -20.55 4.42 7.95
CA PHE A 272 -21.64 4.69 8.90
C PHE A 272 -21.97 3.45 9.73
N ARG A 273 -22.79 3.64 10.77
CA ARG A 273 -23.24 2.55 11.64
C ARG A 273 -24.57 1.99 11.12
N LEU A 274 -24.52 0.85 10.44
CA LEU A 274 -25.69 0.14 9.92
C LEU A 274 -26.06 -1.02 10.85
N TYR A 275 -27.27 -1.04 11.40
CA TYR A 275 -27.73 -2.07 12.36
C TYR A 275 -26.73 -2.32 13.50
N GLY A 276 -26.25 -1.24 14.12
CA GLY A 276 -25.39 -1.31 15.29
C GLY A 276 -23.91 -1.60 15.02
N ARG A 277 -23.51 -1.89 13.78
CA ARG A 277 -22.12 -2.20 13.38
C ARG A 277 -21.58 -1.18 12.39
N ASN A 278 -20.26 -0.94 12.45
CA ASN A 278 -19.60 -0.08 11.47
C ASN A 278 -19.57 -0.79 10.11
N THR A 279 -19.94 -0.07 9.07
CA THR A 279 -19.92 -0.52 7.68
C THR A 279 -19.38 0.61 6.84
N ASN A 280 -18.43 0.30 5.96
CA ASN A 280 -17.96 1.23 4.93
C ASN A 280 -18.30 0.71 3.54
N PHE A 281 -18.57 1.65 2.65
CA PHE A 281 -18.68 1.43 1.21
C PHE A 281 -17.61 2.26 0.55
N ASN A 282 -16.88 1.69 -0.39
CA ASN A 282 -15.81 2.37 -1.11
C ASN A 282 -16.04 2.21 -2.61
N PHE A 283 -15.69 3.26 -3.33
CA PHE A 283 -15.62 3.31 -4.78
C PHE A 283 -14.30 3.97 -5.14
N SER A 284 -13.59 3.42 -6.12
CA SER A 284 -12.45 4.10 -6.71
C SER A 284 -12.42 3.94 -8.22
N TYR A 285 -11.83 4.95 -8.85
CA TYR A 285 -11.50 4.99 -10.25
C TYR A 285 -10.07 5.45 -10.40
N SER A 286 -9.30 4.76 -11.22
CA SER A 286 -7.91 5.11 -11.48
C SER A 286 -7.55 4.88 -12.94
N GLN A 287 -6.57 5.65 -13.41
CA GLN A 287 -5.94 5.47 -14.71
C GLN A 287 -4.43 5.62 -14.59
N SER A 288 -3.71 4.83 -15.39
CA SER A 288 -2.31 5.09 -15.67
C SER A 288 -2.17 5.81 -17.01
N TYR A 289 -1.00 6.42 -17.22
CA TYR A 289 -0.58 6.95 -18.50
C TYR A 289 0.86 6.49 -18.78
N ASN A 290 1.15 6.27 -20.07
CA ASN A 290 2.47 5.86 -20.53
C ASN A 290 3.04 4.64 -19.79
N ALA A 291 2.22 3.62 -19.55
CA ALA A 291 2.60 2.46 -18.73
C ALA A 291 2.40 1.14 -19.47
N ALA A 292 2.31 1.16 -20.81
CA ALA A 292 1.93 -0.03 -21.58
C ALA A 292 2.88 -1.22 -21.40
N ASN A 293 4.17 -0.94 -21.18
CA ASN A 293 5.25 -1.92 -20.99
C ASN A 293 5.66 -2.10 -19.51
N ILE A 294 4.85 -1.63 -18.56
CA ILE A 294 5.13 -1.80 -17.14
C ILE A 294 4.32 -3.00 -16.64
N PRO A 295 4.97 -4.09 -16.20
CA PRO A 295 4.26 -5.21 -15.62
C PRO A 295 3.49 -4.80 -14.36
N MET A 296 2.22 -5.19 -14.23
CA MET A 296 1.37 -4.85 -13.09
C MET A 296 0.61 -6.07 -12.58
N SER A 297 0.35 -6.10 -11.28
CA SER A 297 -0.46 -7.15 -10.65
C SER A 297 -1.92 -7.02 -11.06
N LEU A 298 -2.56 -8.14 -11.38
CA LEU A 298 -4.01 -8.17 -11.53
C LEU A 298 -4.68 -8.41 -10.18
N SER A 299 -5.96 -8.05 -10.08
CA SER A 299 -6.79 -8.31 -8.91
C SER A 299 -7.12 -9.80 -8.73
N ILE A 300 -6.66 -10.70 -9.61
CA ILE A 300 -6.96 -12.14 -9.49
C ILE A 300 -5.90 -12.89 -8.70
N ALA A 301 -6.34 -13.80 -7.85
CA ALA A 301 -5.50 -14.81 -7.24
C ALA A 301 -5.56 -16.11 -8.03
N SER A 302 -5.00 -16.06 -9.24
CA SER A 302 -4.66 -17.28 -9.99
C SER A 302 -3.79 -18.20 -9.12
N PRO A 303 -3.81 -19.55 -9.29
CA PRO A 303 -3.00 -20.48 -8.51
C PRO A 303 -1.50 -20.15 -8.47
N ASN A 304 -1.03 -19.31 -9.40
CA ASN A 304 0.28 -18.67 -9.33
C ASN A 304 0.11 -17.15 -9.40
N PHE A 305 0.50 -16.44 -8.35
CA PHE A 305 0.60 -14.97 -8.35
C PHE A 305 1.59 -14.48 -9.40
N GLY A 306 1.39 -13.27 -9.92
CA GLY A 306 2.33 -12.68 -10.88
C GLY A 306 1.87 -11.34 -11.43
N LEU A 307 2.62 -10.86 -12.42
CA LEU A 307 2.35 -9.60 -13.10
C LEU A 307 1.88 -9.89 -14.53
N ALA A 308 0.89 -9.14 -15.00
CA ALA A 308 0.57 -9.07 -16.42
C ALA A 308 1.76 -8.45 -17.18
N ASP A 309 1.97 -8.87 -18.43
CA ASP A 309 3.04 -8.32 -19.28
C ASP A 309 2.74 -6.89 -19.73
N SER A 310 1.45 -6.56 -19.90
CA SER A 310 1.01 -5.19 -20.20
C SER A 310 0.52 -4.47 -18.95
N GLY A 311 0.79 -3.18 -18.86
CA GLY A 311 0.28 -2.35 -17.78
C GLY A 311 -1.23 -2.17 -17.82
N ILE A 312 -1.80 -1.82 -16.67
CA ILE A 312 -3.22 -1.55 -16.53
C ILE A 312 -3.48 -0.08 -16.84
N LYS A 313 -4.31 0.20 -17.84
CA LYS A 313 -4.68 1.54 -18.28
C LYS A 313 -5.77 2.16 -17.40
N LYS A 314 -6.76 1.36 -17.00
CA LYS A 314 -7.91 1.81 -16.21
C LYS A 314 -8.28 0.76 -15.17
N GLN A 315 -8.64 1.20 -13.98
CA GLN A 315 -9.16 0.34 -12.93
C GLN A 315 -10.38 0.99 -12.24
N ILE A 316 -11.37 0.15 -11.91
CA ILE A 316 -12.53 0.50 -11.08
C ILE A 316 -12.58 -0.51 -9.94
N ILE A 317 -12.70 -0.04 -8.71
CA ILE A 317 -12.91 -0.91 -7.55
C ILE A 317 -14.17 -0.44 -6.81
N VAL A 318 -15.04 -1.37 -6.48
CA VAL A 318 -16.22 -1.15 -5.63
C VAL A 318 -16.17 -2.15 -4.51
N SER A 319 -16.25 -1.70 -3.26
CA SER A 319 -16.21 -2.62 -2.12
C SER A 319 -17.10 -2.17 -0.99
N SER A 320 -17.41 -3.11 -0.12
CA SER A 320 -17.90 -2.81 1.22
C SER A 320 -17.12 -3.65 2.22
N GLN A 321 -16.95 -3.15 3.43
CA GLN A 321 -16.42 -3.96 4.52
C GLN A 321 -17.26 -3.72 5.77
N ARG A 322 -17.52 -4.79 6.51
CA ARG A 322 -18.32 -4.74 7.73
C ARG A 322 -17.75 -5.68 8.75
N SER A 323 -17.86 -5.27 10.01
CA SER A 323 -17.56 -6.12 11.15
C SER A 323 -18.70 -7.10 11.43
N TYR A 324 -18.38 -8.40 11.43
CA TYR A 324 -19.30 -9.50 11.73
C TYR A 324 -18.89 -10.14 13.06
N PHE A 325 -19.89 -10.58 13.84
CA PHE A 325 -19.72 -11.14 15.20
C PHE A 325 -19.16 -10.16 16.26
N ASP A 326 -17.96 -9.63 16.08
CA ASP A 326 -17.28 -8.65 16.93
C ASP A 326 -16.73 -7.47 16.10
N ASN A 327 -15.68 -6.77 16.56
CA ASN A 327 -15.01 -5.69 15.81
C ASN A 327 -13.70 -6.14 15.15
N ASN A 328 -13.36 -7.42 15.29
CA ASN A 328 -12.09 -8.02 14.92
C ASN A 328 -12.24 -8.92 13.68
N VAL A 329 -13.44 -9.42 13.40
CA VAL A 329 -13.74 -10.17 12.17
C VAL A 329 -14.46 -9.25 11.18
N LEU A 330 -13.79 -8.96 10.07
CA LEU A 330 -14.34 -8.17 8.97
C LEU A 330 -14.59 -9.07 7.76
N ILE A 331 -15.71 -8.86 7.10
CA ILE A 331 -16.00 -9.50 5.81
C ILE A 331 -16.37 -8.40 4.83
N GLY A 332 -15.80 -8.45 3.63
CA GLY A 332 -16.02 -7.44 2.62
C GLY A 332 -16.10 -7.99 1.20
N PRO A 333 -17.25 -7.86 0.50
CA PRO A 333 -17.27 -8.09 -0.93
C PRO A 333 -16.55 -6.94 -1.66
N GLU A 334 -15.81 -7.30 -2.70
CA GLU A 334 -15.14 -6.39 -3.61
C GLU A 334 -15.39 -6.81 -5.06
N TYR A 335 -15.60 -5.83 -5.92
CA TYR A 335 -15.56 -5.98 -7.36
C TYR A 335 -14.43 -5.10 -7.90
N SER A 336 -13.58 -5.68 -8.75
CA SER A 336 -12.52 -4.98 -9.47
C SER A 336 -12.67 -5.19 -10.96
N TYR A 337 -12.53 -4.13 -11.74
CA TYR A 337 -12.39 -4.16 -13.19
C TYR A 337 -11.06 -3.53 -13.57
N GLN A 338 -10.24 -4.24 -14.34
CA GLN A 338 -8.95 -3.77 -14.85
C GLN A 338 -8.93 -3.91 -16.37
N SER A 339 -8.55 -2.85 -17.08
CA SER A 339 -8.37 -2.84 -18.54
C SER A 339 -6.94 -2.44 -18.89
N LEU A 340 -6.28 -3.24 -19.72
CA LEU A 340 -4.86 -3.13 -20.05
C LEU A 340 -4.65 -2.32 -21.35
N TYR A 341 -3.40 -1.91 -21.60
CA TYR A 341 -3.07 -1.13 -22.81
C TYR A 341 -3.21 -1.92 -24.11
N ASN A 342 -3.08 -3.24 -24.05
CA ASN A 342 -3.23 -4.15 -25.18
C ASN A 342 -4.70 -4.45 -25.55
N GLY A 343 -5.67 -3.88 -24.81
CA GLY A 343 -7.10 -4.08 -25.06
C GLY A 343 -7.73 -5.25 -24.30
N GLU A 344 -6.92 -6.00 -23.54
CA GLU A 344 -7.41 -7.05 -22.65
C GLU A 344 -8.04 -6.46 -21.38
N ASP A 345 -8.91 -7.23 -20.73
CA ASP A 345 -9.60 -6.83 -19.51
C ASP A 345 -9.81 -8.01 -18.55
N MET A 346 -9.98 -7.69 -17.27
CA MET A 346 -10.26 -8.65 -16.21
C MET A 346 -11.27 -8.08 -15.23
N ASN A 347 -12.29 -8.87 -14.91
CA ASN A 347 -13.28 -8.61 -13.88
C ASN A 347 -13.05 -9.60 -12.75
N THR A 348 -12.97 -9.12 -11.51
CA THR A 348 -12.77 -9.97 -10.33
C THR A 348 -13.82 -9.66 -9.28
N LEU A 349 -14.41 -10.70 -8.72
CA LEU A 349 -15.26 -10.64 -7.54
C LEU A 349 -14.53 -11.34 -6.41
N THR A 350 -14.34 -10.63 -5.30
CA THR A 350 -13.65 -11.12 -4.11
C THR A 350 -14.56 -11.03 -2.91
N LEU A 351 -14.50 -12.04 -2.05
CA LEU A 351 -15.00 -11.99 -0.69
C LEU A 351 -13.80 -12.07 0.26
N ASP A 352 -13.42 -10.91 0.79
CA ASP A 352 -12.33 -10.75 1.76
C ASP A 352 -12.82 -11.10 3.16
N LEU A 353 -12.06 -11.94 3.86
CA LEU A 353 -12.19 -12.20 5.29
C LEU A 353 -10.91 -11.77 5.99
N SER A 354 -11.05 -10.79 6.88
CA SER A 354 -9.97 -10.21 7.67
C SER A 354 -10.23 -10.45 9.16
N VAL A 355 -9.32 -11.11 9.87
CA VAL A 355 -9.43 -11.42 11.30
C VAL A 355 -8.24 -10.82 12.06
N TYR A 356 -8.53 -9.97 13.04
CA TYR A 356 -7.55 -9.36 13.93
C TYR A 356 -7.56 -10.04 15.30
N ILE A 357 -6.38 -10.42 15.82
CA ILE A 357 -6.22 -11.10 17.11
C ILE A 357 -5.67 -10.11 18.13
#